data_AF-A0AAP0YME9-F1
#
_entry.id   AF-A0AAP0YME9-F1
#
_cell.length_a   1.000
_cell.length_b   1.000
_cell.length_c   1.000
_cell.angle_alpha   90.00
_cell.angle_beta   90.00
_cell.angle_gamma   90.00
#
_symmetry.space_group_name_H-M   'P 1'
#
loop_
_entity.id
_entity.type
_entity.pdbx_description
1 polymer ?
#
loop_
_entity_poly.entity_id
_entity_poly.type
_entity_poly.pdbx_seq_one_letter_code
_entity_poly.pdbx_strand_id
1 'polypeptide(L)'
;MTPVLSDEQMKEAVAKFKKLLTDKGAEILNEEIWGLKKLAYNIQKKSSGFYAMLEFNAEPSVIKTLETGFRRDEKVIRFITVKQDKYSAAYAEKRRAKWAAKKEA
;
A
#
# COMPACT_ATOMS: atom_id res chain seq x y z
N MET A 1 -6.93 5.41 -1.68
CA MET A 1 -7.10 6.23 -2.91
C MET A 1 -8.54 6.68 -3.04
N THR A 2 -8.77 7.77 -3.78
CA THR A 2 -10.12 8.33 -4.01
C THR A 2 -11.05 7.30 -4.69
N PRO A 3 -12.34 7.24 -4.31
CA PRO A 3 -13.27 6.26 -4.87
C PRO A 3 -13.75 6.58 -6.29
N VAL A 4 -13.30 7.69 -6.87
CA VAL A 4 -13.66 8.15 -8.22
C VAL A 4 -12.87 7.41 -9.31
N LEU A 5 -11.78 6.73 -8.93
CA LEU A 5 -10.95 5.97 -9.86
C LEU A 5 -11.63 4.66 -10.28
N SER A 6 -11.37 4.22 -11.50
CA SER A 6 -11.63 2.84 -11.91
C SER A 6 -10.63 1.87 -11.25
N ASP A 7 -10.96 0.58 -11.22
CA ASP A 7 -10.07 -0.46 -10.71
C ASP A 7 -8.74 -0.53 -11.49
N GLU A 8 -8.76 -0.24 -12.79
CA GLU A 8 -7.56 -0.15 -13.63
C GLU A 8 -6.69 1.04 -13.24
N GLN A 9 -7.28 2.23 -13.11
CA GLN A 9 -6.57 3.44 -12.68
C GLN A 9 -5.98 3.29 -11.27
N MET A 10 -6.65 2.53 -10.41
CA MET A 10 -6.16 2.18 -9.08
C MET A 10 -4.92 1.27 -9.17
N LYS A 11 -4.96 0.21 -10.00
CA LYS A 11 -3.80 -0.67 -10.21
C LYS A 11 -2.62 0.07 -10.84
N GLU A 12 -2.87 0.98 -11.78
CA GLU A 12 -1.84 1.84 -12.37
C GLU A 12 -1.18 2.75 -11.32
N ALA A 13 -1.98 3.35 -10.44
CA ALA A 13 -1.45 4.19 -9.35
C ALA A 13 -0.57 3.38 -8.40
N VAL A 14 -0.99 2.16 -8.03
CA VAL A 14 -0.16 1.25 -7.21
C VAL A 14 1.12 0.85 -7.95
N ALA A 15 1.02 0.51 -9.23
CA ALA A 15 2.16 0.14 -10.07
C ALA A 15 3.19 1.28 -10.19
N LYS A 16 2.73 2.54 -10.26
CA LYS A 16 3.61 3.73 -10.26
C LYS A 16 4.44 3.82 -8.99
N PHE A 17 3.83 3.66 -7.81
CA PHE A 17 4.57 3.70 -6.53
C PHE A 17 5.44 2.47 -6.31
N LYS A 18 4.99 1.31 -6.80
CA LYS A 18 5.79 0.08 -6.86
C LYS A 18 7.06 0.28 -7.69
N LYS A 19 6.96 0.88 -8.88
CA LYS A 19 8.13 1.22 -9.70
C LYS A 19 9.08 2.19 -8.99
N LEU A 20 8.54 3.24 -8.36
CA LEU A 20 9.35 4.19 -7.58
C LEU A 20 10.16 3.48 -6.48
N LEU A 21 9.56 2.51 -5.81
CA LEU A 21 10.23 1.70 -4.79
C LEU A 21 11.33 0.82 -5.41
N THR A 22 11.02 0.08 -6.48
CA THR A 22 12.00 -0.80 -7.15
C THR A 22 13.17 -0.04 -7.75
N ASP A 23 12.92 1.14 -8.35
CA ASP A 23 13.95 2.01 -8.94
C ASP A 23 14.93 2.55 -7.88
N LYS A 24 14.48 2.59 -6.61
CA LYS A 24 15.29 2.97 -5.45
C LYS A 24 15.92 1.78 -4.73
N GLY A 25 15.86 0.59 -5.32
CA GLY A 25 16.45 -0.64 -4.78
C GLY A 25 15.66 -1.26 -3.63
N ALA A 26 14.38 -0.91 -3.46
CA ALA A 26 13.53 -1.57 -2.49
C ALA A 26 13.06 -2.94 -2.99
N GLU A 27 13.05 -3.92 -2.10
CA GLU A 27 12.50 -5.24 -2.33
C GLU A 27 11.04 -5.29 -1.88
N ILE A 28 10.14 -5.76 -2.73
CA ILE A 28 8.71 -5.86 -2.41
C ILE A 28 8.42 -7.28 -1.93
N LEU A 29 8.01 -7.40 -0.68
CA LEU A 29 7.73 -8.67 -0.02
C LEU A 29 6.30 -9.16 -0.29
N ASN A 30 5.35 -8.22 -0.34
CA ASN A 30 3.94 -8.56 -0.49
C ASN A 30 3.12 -7.35 -0.99
N GLU A 31 2.06 -7.66 -1.72
CA GLU A 31 1.12 -6.69 -2.26
C GLU A 31 -0.31 -7.19 -2.01
N GLU A 32 -1.08 -6.41 -1.24
CA GLU A 32 -2.48 -6.70 -0.96
C GLU A 32 -3.35 -5.55 -1.44
N ILE A 33 -4.16 -5.83 -2.47
CA ILE A 33 -5.17 -4.90 -2.96
C ILE A 33 -6.49 -5.28 -2.31
N TRP A 34 -6.96 -4.45 -1.38
CA TRP A 34 -8.18 -4.68 -0.63
C TRP A 34 -9.44 -4.16 -1.36
N GLY A 35 -9.26 -3.38 -2.42
CA GLY A 35 -10.35 -2.81 -3.20
C GLY A 35 -11.10 -1.69 -2.48
N LEU A 36 -12.33 -1.45 -2.91
CA LEU A 36 -13.18 -0.38 -2.38
C LEU A 36 -13.72 -0.74 -0.99
N LYS A 37 -13.46 0.09 0.02
CA LYS A 37 -14.03 -0.04 1.36
C LYS A 37 -14.70 1.25 1.81
N LYS A 38 -15.73 1.11 2.66
CA LYS A 38 -16.38 2.24 3.33
C LYS A 38 -15.47 2.77 4.43
N LEU A 39 -15.28 4.08 4.48
CA LEU A 39 -14.49 4.76 5.52
C LEU A 39 -15.34 4.92 6.79
N ALA A 40 -14.70 4.90 7.95
CA ALA A 40 -15.38 5.14 9.23
C ALA A 40 -15.94 6.58 9.32
N TYR A 41 -15.28 7.53 8.67
CA TYR A 41 -15.70 8.93 8.54
C TYR A 41 -15.27 9.49 7.19
N ASN A 42 -15.88 10.60 6.80
CA ASN A 42 -15.60 11.22 5.52
C ASN A 42 -14.20 11.85 5.48
N ILE A 43 -13.42 11.55 4.44
CA ILE A 43 -12.13 12.19 4.16
C ILE A 43 -12.30 12.96 2.86
N GLN A 44 -12.01 14.26 2.86
CA GLN A 44 -12.20 15.13 1.68
C GLN A 44 -13.61 14.98 1.04
N LYS A 45 -14.65 14.88 1.88
CA LYS A 45 -16.05 14.65 1.48
C LYS A 45 -16.32 13.32 0.75
N LYS A 46 -15.41 12.34 0.82
CA LYS A 46 -15.59 10.97 0.31
C LYS A 46 -15.89 10.01 1.47
N SER A 47 -16.89 9.16 1.30
CA SER A 47 -17.33 8.16 2.29
C SER A 47 -16.76 6.76 2.07
N SER A 48 -16.13 6.53 0.92
CA SER A 48 -15.46 5.29 0.53
C SER A 48 -14.08 5.59 -0.04
N GLY A 49 -13.23 4.57 -0.14
CA GLY A 49 -11.93 4.68 -0.78
C GLY A 49 -11.31 3.32 -1.07
N PHE A 50 -10.41 3.28 -2.04
CA PHE A 50 -9.65 2.08 -2.37
C PHE A 50 -8.47 1.91 -1.41
N TYR A 51 -8.33 0.70 -0.87
CA TYR A 51 -7.21 0.32 -0.01
C TYR A 51 -6.24 -0.56 -0.78
N ALA A 52 -4.95 -0.21 -0.70
CA ALA A 52 -3.84 -1.02 -1.16
C ALA A 52 -2.78 -1.02 -0.06
N MET A 53 -2.17 -2.18 0.19
CA MET A 53 -1.09 -2.36 1.14
C MET A 53 0.11 -2.95 0.42
N LEU A 54 1.26 -2.33 0.62
CA LEU A 54 2.55 -2.77 0.09
C LEU A 54 3.46 -3.03 1.27
N GLU A 55 4.02 -4.23 1.34
CA GLU A 55 5.06 -4.62 2.28
C GLU A 55 6.38 -4.66 1.52
N PHE A 56 7.37 -3.90 1.99
CA PHE A 56 8.64 -3.76 1.30
C PHE A 56 9.79 -3.57 2.29
N ASN A 57 10.97 -4.04 1.89
CA ASN A 57 12.24 -3.73 2.51
C ASN A 57 12.91 -2.62 1.70
N ALA A 58 13.27 -1.52 2.35
CA ALA A 58 13.95 -0.41 1.71
C ALA A 58 14.91 0.27 2.68
N GLU A 59 15.89 0.98 2.12
CA GLU A 59 16.70 1.92 2.89
C GLU A 59 15.80 3.07 3.41
N PRO A 60 16.03 3.58 4.64
CA PRO A 60 15.24 4.68 5.21
C PRO A 60 15.17 5.95 4.34
N SER A 61 16.18 6.19 3.49
CA SER A 61 16.27 7.31 2.55
C SER A 61 15.08 7.36 1.56
N VAL A 62 14.55 6.20 1.19
CA VAL A 62 13.48 6.05 0.20
C VAL A 62 12.13 6.56 0.73
N ILE A 63 11.90 6.46 2.04
CA ILE A 63 10.62 6.79 2.69
C ILE A 63 10.24 8.25 2.44
N LYS A 64 11.19 9.19 2.59
CA LYS A 64 10.93 10.63 2.39
C LYS A 64 10.49 10.93 0.96
N THR A 65 11.10 10.26 -0.01
CA THR A 65 10.76 10.41 -1.44
C THR A 65 9.37 9.83 -1.71
N LEU A 66 9.07 8.67 -1.14
CA LEU A 66 7.76 8.02 -1.26
C LEU A 66 6.64 8.89 -0.69
N GLU A 67 6.79 9.40 0.54
CA GLU A 67 5.78 10.27 1.16
C GLU A 67 5.59 11.58 0.39
N THR A 68 6.65 12.13 -0.18
CA THR A 68 6.56 13.31 -1.06
C THR A 68 5.76 12.97 -2.32
N GLY A 69 5.98 11.79 -2.90
CA GLY A 69 5.19 11.28 -4.03
C GLY A 69 3.71 11.12 -3.68
N PHE A 70 3.40 10.54 -2.51
CA PHE A 70 2.01 10.40 -2.05
C PHE A 70 1.32 11.75 -1.83
N ARG A 71 2.02 12.74 -1.28
CA ARG A 71 1.45 14.09 -1.06
C ARG A 71 1.22 14.86 -2.36
N ARG A 72 2.03 14.62 -3.39
CA ARG A 72 1.90 15.25 -4.71
C ARG A 72 0.79 14.64 -5.55
N ASP A 73 0.43 13.38 -5.30
CA ASP A 73 -0.58 12.67 -6.09
C ASP A 73 -1.97 12.85 -5.48
N GLU A 74 -2.81 13.66 -6.12
CA GLU A 74 -4.19 13.94 -5.67
C GLU A 74 -5.09 12.70 -5.61
N LYS A 75 -4.68 11.60 -6.27
CA LYS A 75 -5.39 10.31 -6.20
C LYS A 75 -5.28 9.67 -4.81
N VAL A 76 -4.25 10.03 -4.04
CA VAL A 76 -3.98 9.50 -2.70
C VAL A 76 -4.56 10.42 -1.63
N ILE A 77 -5.73 10.06 -1.12
CA ILE A 77 -6.42 10.83 -0.07
C ILE A 77 -5.84 10.62 1.34
N ARG A 78 -5.14 9.50 1.57
CA ARG A 78 -4.53 9.12 2.85
C ARG A 78 -3.49 8.04 2.62
N PHE A 79 -2.38 8.13 3.33
CA PHE A 79 -1.33 7.11 3.41
C PHE A 79 -0.89 6.96 4.85
N ILE A 80 -0.36 5.79 5.20
CA ILE A 80 0.29 5.52 6.48
C ILE A 80 1.48 4.62 6.18
N THR A 81 2.66 5.03 6.61
CA THR A 81 3.87 4.24 6.53
C THR A 81 4.28 3.85 7.94
N VAL A 82 4.41 2.55 8.20
CA VAL A 82 4.73 2.02 9.52
C VAL A 82 5.98 1.17 9.43
N LYS A 83 6.98 1.49 10.25
CA LYS A 83 8.16 0.65 10.42
C LYS A 83 7.76 -0.60 11.22
N GLN A 84 8.01 -1.78 10.66
CA GLN A 84 7.84 -3.04 11.38
C GLN A 84 8.97 -3.21 12.42
N ASP A 85 8.60 -3.54 13.64
CA ASP A 85 9.50 -4.03 14.67
C ASP A 85 9.72 -5.56 14.55
N LYS A 86 10.55 -6.13 15.44
CA LYS A 86 10.87 -7.56 15.41
C LYS A 86 9.63 -8.46 15.48
N TYR A 87 8.65 -8.10 16.31
CA TYR A 87 7.47 -8.94 16.54
C TYR A 87 6.44 -8.79 15.43
N SER A 88 6.25 -7.58 14.92
CA SER A 88 5.33 -7.33 13.81
C SER A 88 5.84 -7.94 12.50
N ALA A 89 7.15 -7.93 12.24
CA ALA A 89 7.73 -8.63 11.09
C ALA A 89 7.49 -10.15 11.14
N ALA A 90 7.74 -10.78 12.29
CA ALA A 90 7.48 -12.21 12.49
C ALA A 90 5.97 -12.56 12.36
N TYR A 91 5.08 -11.67 12.81
CA TYR A 91 3.65 -11.84 12.61
C TYR A 91 3.23 -11.68 11.14
N ALA A 92 3.80 -10.70 10.44
CA ALA A 92 3.54 -10.47 9.03
C ALA A 92 3.95 -11.69 8.19
N GLU A 93 5.12 -12.28 8.44
CA GLU A 93 5.56 -13.54 7.81
C GLU A 93 4.57 -14.68 8.04
N LYS A 94 4.15 -14.91 9.30
CA LYS A 94 3.15 -15.94 9.64
C LYS A 94 1.81 -15.70 8.92
N ARG A 95 1.37 -14.43 8.86
CA ARG A 95 0.13 -14.04 8.17
C ARG A 95 0.25 -14.32 6.68
N ARG A 96 1.37 -13.96 6.06
CA ARG A 96 1.66 -14.22 4.64
C ARG A 96 1.65 -15.71 4.34
N ALA A 97 2.35 -16.52 5.13
CA ALA A 97 2.38 -17.98 4.97
C ALA A 97 0.98 -18.61 5.08
N LYS A 98 0.17 -18.18 6.06
CA LYS A 98 -1.22 -18.65 6.21
C LYS A 98 -2.10 -18.30 5.00
N TRP A 99 -1.95 -17.09 4.46
CA TRP A 99 -2.71 -16.64 3.30
C TRP A 99 -2.28 -17.34 2.02
N ALA A 100 -0.98 -17.63 1.85
CA ALA A 100 -0.47 -18.42 0.74
C ALA A 100 -1.02 -19.85 0.76
N ALA A 101 -0.95 -20.53 1.91
CA ALA A 101 -1.48 -21.89 2.07
C ALA A 101 -2.99 -21.99 1.80
N LYS A 102 -3.77 -20.96 2.16
CA LYS A 102 -5.21 -20.91 1.86
C LYS A 102 -5.50 -20.75 0.36
N LYS A 103 -4.58 -20.19 -0.42
CA LYS A 103 -4.75 -19.97 -1.86
C LYS A 103 -4.43 -21.20 -2.69
N GLU A 104 -3.65 -22.13 -2.14
CA GLU A 104 -3.26 -23.40 -2.78
C GLU A 104 -4.25 -24.56 -2.50
N ALA A 105 -5.15 -24.39 -1.52
CA ALA A 105 -6.22 -25.34 -1.18
C ALA A 105 -7.56 -24.92 -1.81
#